data_AF-A0A957HMY5-F1
#
_entry.id   AF-A0A957HMY5-F1
#
_cell.length_a   1.000
_cell.length_b   1.000
_cell.length_c   1.000
_cell.angle_alpha   90.00
_cell.angle_beta   90.00
_cell.angle_gamma   90.00
#
_symmetry.space_group_name_H-M   'P 1'
#
loop_
_entity.id
_entity.type
_entity.pdbx_description
1 polymer ?
#
loop_
_entity_poly.entity_id
_entity_poly.type
_entity_poly.pdbx_seq_one_letter_code
_entity_poly.pdbx_strand_id
1 'polypeptide(L)'
;MASTTAASNKKNGVNGLLNVRNGIIALLVLVTLWSYSVNNVTTTAVLASTIRQSTPLVLGAICGLLGERSGVINIGIEGQMLMSAFAGFLANVYIGNLGIFSLGMTLFLATLIGIAMGALLGAFLAFMSVTLKMDQIIGGTV
;
A
#
# COMPACT_ATOMS: atom_id res chain seq x y z
N MET A 1 17.27 27.51 43.65
CA MET A 1 18.47 27.27 42.81
C MET A 1 18.78 25.79 42.57
N ALA A 2 18.46 24.86 43.49
CA ALA A 2 18.70 23.42 43.25
C ALA A 2 17.76 22.76 42.20
N SER A 3 16.57 23.31 41.98
CA SER A 3 15.55 22.75 41.06
C SER A 3 15.87 22.94 39.57
N THR A 4 16.58 24.00 39.19
CA THR A 4 16.95 24.28 37.79
C THR A 4 18.15 23.48 37.30
N THR A 5 19.09 23.12 38.19
CA THR A 5 20.28 22.31 37.84
C THR A 5 19.93 20.85 37.58
N ALA A 6 19.01 20.27 38.35
CA ALA A 6 18.53 18.89 38.13
C ALA A 6 17.77 18.73 36.80
N ALA A 7 16.96 19.74 36.43
CA ALA A 7 16.25 19.77 35.15
C ALA A 7 17.21 19.91 33.95
N SER A 8 18.28 20.70 34.09
CA SER A 8 19.33 20.84 33.08
C SER A 8 20.10 19.52 32.86
N ASN A 9 20.50 18.84 33.94
CA ASN A 9 21.23 17.57 33.85
C ASN A 9 20.38 16.45 33.20
N LYS A 10 19.09 16.36 33.54
CA LYS A 10 18.14 15.42 32.89
C LYS A 10 17.97 15.71 31.40
N LYS A 11 17.92 16.98 31.00
CA LYS A 11 17.80 17.40 29.57
C LYS A 11 19.05 17.05 28.77
N ASN A 12 20.23 17.17 29.37
CA ASN A 12 21.51 16.80 28.75
C ASN A 12 21.63 15.28 28.54
N GLY A 13 21.15 14.46 29.49
CA GLY A 13 21.10 13.00 29.34
C GLY A 13 20.17 12.54 28.21
N VAL A 14 18.98 13.17 28.08
CA VAL A 14 18.03 12.88 26.98
C VAL A 14 18.62 13.29 25.63
N ASN A 15 19.28 14.44 25.54
CA ASN A 15 19.93 14.89 24.30
C ASN A 15 21.07 13.94 23.88
N GLY A 16 21.84 13.42 24.84
CA GLY A 16 22.87 12.40 24.59
C GLY A 16 22.29 11.09 24.02
N LEU A 17 21.20 10.60 24.61
CA LEU A 17 20.52 9.38 24.15
C LEU A 17 19.91 9.55 22.74
N LEU A 18 19.33 10.71 22.46
CA LEU A 18 18.79 11.04 21.13
C LEU A 18 19.90 11.12 20.08
N ASN A 19 21.08 11.64 20.42
CA ASN A 19 22.22 11.72 19.50
C ASN A 19 22.80 10.33 19.17
N VAL A 20 22.89 9.45 20.17
CA VAL A 20 23.31 8.06 19.97
C VAL A 20 22.30 7.30 19.11
N ARG A 21 21.00 7.44 19.38
CA ARG A 21 19.93 6.84 18.57
C ARG A 21 20.01 7.30 17.11
N ASN A 22 20.12 8.60 16.88
CA ASN A 22 20.19 9.16 15.54
C ASN A 22 21.47 8.72 14.82
N GLY A 23 22.59 8.60 15.54
CA GLY A 23 23.85 8.06 15.02
C GLY A 23 23.74 6.59 14.60
N ILE A 24 23.08 5.75 15.39
CA ILE A 24 22.83 4.34 15.05
C ILE A 24 21.96 4.24 13.79
N ILE A 25 20.87 5.03 13.70
CA ILE A 25 19.99 5.04 12.52
C ILE A 25 20.78 5.46 11.27
N ALA A 26 21.58 6.54 11.36
CA ALA A 26 22.38 7.01 10.24
C ALA A 26 23.42 5.97 9.80
N LEU A 27 24.07 5.28 10.74
CA LEU A 27 25.03 4.22 10.44
C LEU A 27 24.36 3.03 9.73
N LEU A 28 23.19 2.60 10.20
CA LEU A 28 22.42 1.53 9.54
C LEU A 28 22.05 1.91 8.10
N VAL A 29 21.58 3.14 7.88
CA VAL A 29 21.26 3.64 6.53
C VAL A 29 22.51 3.69 5.64
N LEU A 30 23.64 4.13 6.15
CA LEU A 30 24.89 4.17 5.38
C LEU A 30 25.38 2.76 5.01
N VAL A 31 25.27 1.80 5.93
CA VAL A 31 25.65 0.40 5.68
C VAL A 31 24.75 -0.24 4.62
N THR A 32 23.43 0.00 4.66
CA THR A 32 22.53 -0.52 3.62
C THR A 32 22.80 0.12 2.27
N LEU A 33 23.01 1.44 2.21
CA LEU A 33 23.37 2.14 0.97
C LEU A 33 24.70 1.63 0.39
N TRP A 34 25.71 1.41 1.23
CA TRP A 34 26.98 0.82 0.80
C TRP A 34 26.79 -0.60 0.28
N SER A 35 26.00 -1.43 0.98
CA SER A 35 25.67 -2.79 0.56
C SER A 35 25.00 -2.84 -0.82
N TYR A 36 24.09 -1.90 -1.09
CA TYR A 36 23.44 -1.77 -2.41
C TYR A 36 24.39 -1.21 -3.48
N SER A 37 25.30 -0.30 -3.12
CA SER A 37 26.29 0.23 -4.07
C SER A 37 27.27 -0.83 -4.57
N VAL A 38 27.58 -1.86 -3.77
CA VAL A 38 28.52 -2.93 -4.15
C VAL A 38 27.83 -4.05 -4.93
N ASN A 39 26.54 -4.31 -4.66
CA ASN A 39 25.80 -5.43 -5.24
C ASN A 39 24.80 -4.98 -6.32
N ASN A 40 25.27 -4.90 -7.58
CA ASN A 40 24.45 -4.47 -8.73
C ASN A 40 23.18 -5.33 -8.95
N VAL A 41 23.24 -6.64 -8.67
CA VAL A 41 22.10 -7.56 -8.84
C VAL A 41 21.00 -7.29 -7.81
N THR A 42 21.38 -7.08 -6.55
CA THR A 42 20.42 -6.78 -5.48
C THR A 42 19.78 -5.42 -5.70
N THR A 43 20.54 -4.43 -6.14
CA THR A 43 20.03 -3.07 -6.39
C THR A 43 18.99 -3.04 -7.50
N THR A 44 19.25 -3.72 -8.62
CA THR A 44 18.28 -3.80 -9.73
C THR A 44 17.02 -4.59 -9.32
N ALA A 45 17.17 -5.68 -8.56
CA ALA A 45 16.04 -6.47 -8.07
C ALA A 45 15.14 -5.71 -7.08
N VAL A 46 15.74 -4.98 -6.12
CA VAL A 46 15.00 -4.14 -5.18
C VAL A 46 14.27 -3.03 -5.92
N LEU A 47 14.96 -2.31 -6.84
CA LEU A 47 14.35 -1.22 -7.59
C LEU A 47 13.17 -1.70 -8.45
N ALA A 48 13.34 -2.84 -9.15
CA ALA A 48 12.27 -3.44 -9.93
C ALA A 48 11.07 -3.87 -9.06
N SER A 49 11.32 -4.36 -7.85
CA SER A 49 10.27 -4.75 -6.90
C SER A 49 9.54 -3.53 -6.34
N THR A 50 10.27 -2.47 -6.00
CA THR A 50 9.72 -1.20 -5.54
C THR A 50 8.76 -0.61 -6.57
N ILE A 51 9.12 -0.57 -7.85
CA ILE A 51 8.25 -0.05 -8.90
C ILE A 51 6.97 -0.91 -9.03
N ARG A 52 7.13 -2.24 -9.04
CA ARG A 52 6.02 -3.17 -9.20
C ARG A 52 4.99 -3.10 -8.07
N GLN A 53 5.43 -2.86 -6.83
CA GLN A 53 4.55 -2.75 -5.66
C GLN A 53 4.03 -1.32 -5.44
N SER A 54 4.82 -0.29 -5.73
CA SER A 54 4.37 1.10 -5.61
C SER A 54 3.30 1.46 -6.64
N THR A 55 3.36 0.89 -7.85
CA THR A 55 2.37 1.15 -8.91
C THR A 55 0.92 0.89 -8.45
N PRO A 56 0.56 -0.30 -7.93
CA PRO A 56 -0.80 -0.53 -7.41
C PRO A 56 -1.14 0.35 -6.21
N LEU A 57 -0.19 0.64 -5.32
CA LEU A 57 -0.41 1.52 -4.17
C LEU A 57 -0.74 2.95 -4.58
N VAL A 58 -0.04 3.51 -5.58
CA VAL A 58 -0.31 4.85 -6.12
C VAL A 58 -1.68 4.89 -6.79
N LEU A 59 -2.04 3.86 -7.56
CA LEU A 59 -3.37 3.77 -8.16
C LEU A 59 -4.47 3.69 -7.09
N GLY A 60 -4.25 2.92 -6.02
CA GLY A 60 -5.13 2.88 -4.85
C GLY A 60 -5.26 4.25 -4.17
N ALA A 61 -4.15 4.94 -3.94
CA ALA A 61 -4.15 6.26 -3.32
C ALA A 61 -4.94 7.30 -4.13
N ILE A 62 -4.81 7.30 -5.47
CA ILE A 62 -5.59 8.17 -6.35
C ILE A 62 -7.09 7.88 -6.21
N CYS A 63 -7.48 6.60 -6.14
CA CYS A 63 -8.87 6.21 -5.93
C CYS A 63 -9.40 6.67 -4.56
N GLY A 64 -8.59 6.59 -3.50
CA GLY A 64 -8.91 7.15 -2.18
C GLY A 64 -9.16 8.67 -2.23
N LEU A 65 -8.27 9.42 -2.89
CA LEU A 65 -8.42 10.87 -3.09
C LEU A 65 -9.71 11.25 -3.85
N LEU A 66 -10.16 10.39 -4.78
CA LEU A 66 -11.44 10.58 -5.47
C LEU A 66 -12.63 10.30 -4.53
N GLY A 67 -12.55 9.25 -3.70
CA GLY A 67 -13.58 8.92 -2.72
C GLY A 67 -13.76 9.97 -1.62
N GLU A 68 -12.67 10.61 -1.19
CA GLU A 68 -12.75 11.74 -0.25
C GLU A 68 -13.59 12.90 -0.81
N ARG A 69 -13.58 13.14 -2.12
CA ARG A 69 -14.40 14.19 -2.74
C ARG A 69 -15.88 13.88 -2.75
N SER A 70 -16.27 12.60 -2.79
CA SER A 70 -17.67 12.18 -2.72
C SER A 70 -18.18 12.04 -1.28
N GLY A 71 -17.32 12.26 -0.28
CA GLY A 71 -17.66 12.07 1.12
C GLY A 71 -17.71 10.60 1.56
N VAL A 72 -17.17 9.68 0.73
CA VAL A 72 -17.11 8.24 1.03
C VAL A 72 -15.65 7.80 1.12
N ILE A 73 -15.17 7.63 2.34
CA ILE A 73 -13.81 7.22 2.64
C ILE A 73 -13.72 5.69 2.54
N ASN A 74 -12.83 5.20 1.69
CA ASN A 74 -12.60 3.78 1.48
C ASN A 74 -11.33 3.32 2.19
N ILE A 75 -11.45 2.89 3.45
CA ILE A 75 -10.33 2.37 4.23
C ILE A 75 -9.92 0.95 3.77
N GLY A 76 -10.86 0.16 3.24
CA GLY A 76 -10.65 -1.22 2.80
C GLY A 76 -10.10 -1.36 1.38
N ILE A 77 -9.48 -0.30 0.82
CA ILE A 77 -9.10 -0.24 -0.58
C ILE A 77 -8.04 -1.30 -0.97
N GLU A 78 -7.17 -1.66 -0.03
CA GLU A 78 -6.19 -2.74 -0.22
C GLU A 78 -6.88 -4.08 -0.46
N GLY A 79 -7.92 -4.40 0.33
CA GLY A 79 -8.72 -5.60 0.15
C GLY A 79 -9.48 -5.63 -1.17
N GLN A 80 -10.07 -4.51 -1.57
CA GLN A 80 -10.75 -4.40 -2.87
C GLN A 80 -9.79 -4.62 -4.03
N MET A 81 -8.59 -4.04 -3.96
CA MET A 81 -7.56 -4.22 -4.97
C MET A 81 -7.10 -5.69 -5.07
N LEU A 82 -6.85 -6.34 -3.94
CA LEU A 82 -6.46 -7.76 -3.90
C LEU A 82 -7.57 -8.67 -4.44
N MET A 83 -8.83 -8.39 -4.10
CA MET A 83 -9.96 -9.19 -4.58
C MET A 83 -10.18 -9.00 -6.10
N SER A 84 -10.02 -7.78 -6.62
CA SER A 84 -10.02 -7.52 -8.06
C SER A 84 -8.89 -8.23 -8.79
N ALA A 85 -7.68 -8.22 -8.23
CA ALA A 85 -6.54 -8.92 -8.81
C ALA A 85 -6.75 -10.44 -8.83
N PHE A 86 -7.30 -10.99 -7.74
CA PHE A 86 -7.63 -12.41 -7.64
C PHE A 86 -8.71 -12.82 -8.65
N ALA A 87 -9.79 -12.05 -8.76
CA ALA A 87 -10.87 -12.31 -9.71
C ALA A 87 -10.37 -12.25 -11.17
N GLY A 88 -9.54 -11.26 -11.51
CA GLY A 88 -8.90 -11.17 -12.82
C GLY A 88 -7.97 -12.34 -13.12
N PHE A 89 -7.15 -12.76 -12.15
CA PHE A 89 -6.28 -13.93 -12.31
C PHE A 89 -7.09 -15.22 -12.53
N LEU A 90 -8.09 -15.48 -11.70
CA LEU A 90 -8.97 -16.66 -11.88
C LEU A 90 -9.65 -16.63 -13.24
N ALA A 91 -10.19 -15.49 -13.66
CA ALA A 91 -10.78 -15.33 -14.98
C ALA A 91 -9.81 -15.68 -16.11
N ASN A 92 -8.55 -15.24 -16.01
CA ASN A 92 -7.52 -15.59 -16.98
C ASN A 92 -7.28 -17.12 -17.01
N VAL A 93 -7.16 -17.76 -15.84
CA VAL A 93 -6.95 -19.21 -15.76
C VAL A 93 -8.09 -19.99 -16.42
N TYR A 94 -9.35 -19.65 -16.10
CA TYR A 94 -10.51 -20.34 -16.66
C TYR A 94 -10.67 -20.06 -18.17
N ILE A 95 -10.59 -18.81 -18.60
CA ILE A 95 -10.78 -18.42 -20.00
C ILE A 95 -9.61 -18.92 -20.85
N GLY A 96 -8.38 -18.84 -20.34
CA GLY A 96 -7.18 -19.33 -21.01
C GLY A 96 -7.19 -20.83 -21.26
N ASN A 97 -7.73 -21.61 -20.32
CA ASN A 97 -7.85 -23.08 -20.47
C ASN A 97 -8.89 -23.49 -21.53
N LEU A 98 -9.83 -22.61 -21.89
CA LEU A 98 -10.79 -22.91 -22.97
C LEU A 98 -10.09 -23.06 -24.33
N GLY A 99 -8.91 -22.46 -24.53
CA GLY A 99 -8.16 -22.54 -25.80
C GLY A 99 -8.82 -21.84 -26.99
N ILE A 100 -9.93 -21.13 -26.78
CA ILE A 100 -10.73 -20.47 -27.84
C ILE A 100 -10.14 -19.12 -28.24
N PHE A 101 -9.42 -18.47 -27.33
CA PHE A 101 -9.04 -17.07 -27.45
C PHE A 101 -7.50 -16.89 -27.42
N SER A 102 -7.00 -15.91 -28.18
CA SER A 102 -5.58 -15.52 -28.14
C SER A 102 -5.18 -14.98 -26.76
N LEU A 103 -3.91 -15.16 -26.38
CA LEU A 103 -3.35 -14.71 -25.10
C LEU A 103 -3.65 -13.22 -24.82
N GLY A 104 -3.59 -12.37 -25.83
CA GLY A 104 -3.91 -10.95 -25.67
C GLY A 104 -5.39 -10.71 -25.32
N MET A 105 -6.30 -11.50 -25.90
CA MET A 105 -7.73 -11.33 -25.70
C MET A 105 -8.20 -11.92 -24.36
N THR A 106 -7.59 -13.03 -23.91
CA THR A 106 -7.86 -13.59 -22.58
C THR A 106 -7.44 -12.64 -21.48
N LEU A 107 -6.25 -12.02 -21.60
CA LEU A 107 -5.76 -10.99 -20.67
C LEU A 107 -6.70 -9.78 -20.61
N PHE A 108 -7.18 -9.32 -21.76
CA PHE A 108 -8.12 -8.20 -21.82
C PHE A 108 -9.45 -8.52 -21.13
N LEU A 109 -10.07 -9.66 -21.45
CA LEU A 109 -11.31 -10.12 -20.81
C LEU A 109 -11.15 -10.30 -19.29
N ALA A 110 -10.05 -10.93 -18.87
CA ALA A 110 -9.73 -11.11 -17.47
C ALA A 110 -9.58 -9.77 -16.72
N THR A 111 -8.98 -8.77 -17.36
CA THR A 111 -8.85 -7.42 -16.81
C THR A 111 -10.22 -6.77 -16.64
N LEU A 112 -11.13 -6.90 -17.62
CA LEU A 112 -12.50 -6.40 -17.51
C LEU A 112 -13.26 -7.04 -16.34
N ILE A 113 -13.07 -8.33 -16.11
CA ILE A 113 -13.68 -9.03 -14.97
C ILE A 113 -13.11 -8.51 -13.64
N GLY A 114 -11.80 -8.26 -13.56
CA GLY A 114 -11.19 -7.62 -12.39
C GLY A 114 -11.73 -6.20 -12.11
N ILE A 115 -11.93 -5.40 -13.16
CA ILE A 115 -12.56 -4.07 -13.06
C ILE A 115 -14.01 -4.20 -12.57
N ALA A 116 -14.78 -5.13 -13.12
CA ALA A 116 -16.16 -5.38 -12.70
C ALA A 116 -16.24 -5.79 -11.22
N MET A 117 -15.32 -6.63 -10.76
CA MET A 117 -15.24 -7.01 -9.34
C MET A 117 -14.94 -5.81 -8.44
N GLY A 118 -14.01 -4.95 -8.85
CA GLY A 118 -13.67 -3.74 -8.09
C GLY A 118 -14.84 -2.76 -8.02
N ALA A 119 -15.54 -2.57 -9.14
CA ALA A 119 -16.76 -1.77 -9.20
C ALA A 119 -17.87 -2.33 -8.31
N LEU A 120 -18.05 -3.66 -8.28
CA LEU A 120 -19.03 -4.33 -7.43
C LEU A 120 -18.73 -4.12 -5.94
N LEU A 121 -17.47 -4.31 -5.52
CA LEU A 121 -17.07 -4.09 -4.13
C LEU A 121 -17.15 -2.61 -3.73
N GLY A 122 -16.79 -1.69 -4.65
CA GLY A 122 -16.97 -0.26 -4.46
C GLY A 122 -18.44 0.13 -4.32
N ALA A 123 -19.33 -0.45 -5.12
CA ALA A 123 -20.77 -0.26 -5.01
C ALA A 123 -21.33 -0.81 -3.69
N PHE A 124 -20.83 -1.96 -3.24
CA PHE A 124 -21.20 -2.53 -1.94
C PHE A 124 -20.79 -1.60 -0.79
N LEU A 125 -19.57 -1.05 -0.82
CA LEU A 125 -19.12 -0.06 0.16
C LEU A 125 -19.98 1.22 0.12
N ALA A 126 -20.29 1.72 -1.09
CA ALA A 126 -21.16 2.87 -1.25
C ALA A 126 -22.57 2.61 -0.68
N PHE A 127 -23.13 1.42 -0.91
CA PHE A 127 -24.41 1.02 -0.33
C PHE A 127 -24.37 1.00 1.20
N MET A 128 -23.32 0.42 1.80
CA MET A 128 -23.18 0.34 3.25
C MET A 128 -22.97 1.72 3.90
N SER A 129 -22.21 2.60 3.25
CA SER A 129 -21.92 3.93 3.78
C SER A 129 -23.05 4.95 3.54
N VAL A 130 -23.67 4.96 2.35
CA VAL A 130 -24.69 5.95 1.97
C VAL A 130 -26.08 5.52 2.42
N THR A 131 -26.48 4.28 2.17
CA THR A 131 -27.84 3.80 2.47
C THR A 131 -27.96 3.39 3.93
N LEU A 132 -27.01 2.61 4.43
CA LEU A 132 -27.06 2.06 5.80
C LEU A 132 -26.41 2.95 6.85
N LYS A 133 -25.73 4.03 6.43
CA LYS A 133 -25.04 4.98 7.33
C LYS A 133 -24.07 4.30 8.30
N MET A 134 -23.42 3.22 7.87
CA MET A 134 -22.40 2.57 8.69
C MET A 134 -21.13 3.41 8.76
N ASP A 135 -20.44 3.33 9.90
CA ASP A 135 -19.11 3.90 10.06
C ASP A 135 -18.13 3.26 9.08
N GLN A 136 -17.60 4.08 8.16
CA GLN A 136 -16.70 3.67 7.10
C GLN A 136 -15.37 3.10 7.63
N ILE A 137 -14.99 3.49 8.86
CA ILE A 137 -13.84 2.92 9.56
C ILE A 137 -14.08 1.45 9.87
N ILE A 138 -15.28 1.09 10.36
CA ILE A 138 -15.64 -0.28 10.77
C ILE A 138 -15.97 -1.13 9.55
N GLY A 139 -16.72 -0.58 8.60
CA GLY A 139 -17.07 -1.30 7.36
C GLY A 139 -15.88 -1.53 6.42
N GLY A 140 -14.80 -0.77 6.58
CA GLY A 140 -13.59 -0.85 5.76
C GLY A 140 -12.41 -1.56 6.42
N THR A 141 -12.51 -2.06 7.65
CA THR A 141 -11.41 -2.83 8.25
C THR A 141 -11.27 -4.17 7.53
N VAL A 142 -10.05 -4.48 7.06
CA VAL A 142 -9.65 -5.78 6.50
C VAL A 142 -9.12 -6.72 7.58
#